data_AF-H2ZT43-F1
#
_entry.id   AF-H2ZT43-F1
#
_cell.length_a   1.000
_cell.length_b   1.000
_cell.length_c   1.000
_cell.angle_alpha   90.00
_cell.angle_beta   90.00
_cell.angle_gamma   90.00
#
_symmetry.space_group_name_H-M   'P 1'
#
loop_
_entity.id
_entity.type
_entity.pdbx_description
1 polymer ?
#
loop_
_entity_poly.entity_id
_entity_poly.type
_entity_poly.pdbx_seq_one_letter_code
_entity_poly.pdbx_strand_id
1 'polypeptide(L)' 'EIMENVKKCKNFLSTLIKLASSGKQSTETAANVKELVQNLLDGKMEAEDFTSRLYRELNSSPQPYLVPFLKVSPATTL' A
#
# COMPACT_ATOMS: atom_id res chain seq x y z
N GLU A 1 1.66 13.68 -16.01
CA GLU A 1 2.34 12.42 -15.72
C GLU A 1 2.75 12.23 -14.25
N ILE A 2 3.84 12.84 -13.73
CA ILE A 2 4.32 12.58 -12.35
C ILE A 2 3.27 12.91 -11.28
N MET A 3 2.65 14.09 -11.35
CA MET A 3 1.61 14.51 -10.39
C MET A 3 0.37 13.60 -10.42
N GLU A 4 0.05 13.02 -11.58
CA GLU A 4 -1.06 12.08 -11.71
C GLU A 4 -0.73 10.73 -11.07
N ASN A 5 0.52 10.26 -11.18
CA ASN A 5 0.99 9.05 -10.52
C ASN A 5 0.97 9.21 -8.99
N VAL A 6 1.38 10.38 -8.47
CA VAL A 6 1.24 10.71 -7.04
C VAL A 6 -0.21 10.61 -6.58
N LYS A 7 -1.15 11.22 -7.32
CA LYS A 7 -2.58 11.18 -7.00
C LYS A 7 -3.13 9.75 -7.02
N LYS A 8 -2.75 8.95 -8.03
CA LYS A 8 -3.15 7.54 -8.14
C LYS A 8 -2.60 6.72 -6.98
N CYS A 9 -1.34 6.90 -6.61
CA CYS A 9 -0.71 6.20 -5.48
C CYS A 9 -1.41 6.54 -4.16
N LYS A 10 -1.64 7.82 -3.89
CA LYS A 10 -2.41 8.25 -2.70
C LYS A 10 -3.81 7.64 -2.65
N ASN A 11 -4.51 7.61 -3.78
CA ASN A 11 -5.83 7.01 -3.88
C ASN A 11 -5.79 5.50 -3.64
N PHE A 12 -4.80 4.81 -4.20
CA PHE A 12 -4.58 3.38 -3.99
C PHE A 12 -4.37 3.06 -2.50
N LEU A 13 -3.41 3.72 -1.86
CA LEU A 13 -3.11 3.51 -0.44
C LEU A 13 -4.31 3.85 0.48
N SER A 14 -5.02 4.95 0.18
CA SER A 14 -6.25 5.30 0.90
C SER A 14 -7.34 4.24 0.75
N THR A 15 -7.45 3.63 -0.45
CA THR A 15 -8.42 2.57 -0.71
C THR A 15 -8.08 1.31 0.07
N LEU A 16 -6.81 0.92 0.17
CA LEU A 16 -6.38 -0.20 1.02
C LEU A 16 -6.83 -0.03 2.47
N ILE A 17 -6.57 1.15 3.07
CA ILE A 17 -6.96 1.44 4.45
C ILE A 17 -8.49 1.38 4.61
N LYS A 18 -9.24 1.96 3.67
CA LYS A 18 -10.72 1.94 3.70
C LYS A 18 -11.28 0.54 3.61
N LEU A 19 -10.77 -0.28 2.70
CA LEU A 19 -11.21 -1.66 2.52
C LEU A 19 -10.92 -2.49 3.76
N ALA A 20 -9.71 -2.38 4.31
CA ALA A 20 -9.33 -3.07 5.55
C ALA A 20 -10.18 -2.60 6.75
N SER A 21 -10.58 -1.33 6.79
CA SER A 21 -11.39 -0.77 7.89
C SER A 21 -12.91 -0.91 7.69
N SER A 22 -13.39 -1.53 6.60
CA SER A 22 -14.83 -1.57 6.24
C SER A 22 -15.68 -2.55 7.08
N GLY A 23 -15.14 -3.12 8.15
CA GLY A 23 -15.82 -4.09 9.02
C GLY A 23 -15.88 -5.52 8.47
N LYS A 24 -15.42 -5.76 7.23
CA LYS A 24 -15.31 -7.09 6.62
C LYS A 24 -14.00 -7.81 6.92
N GLN A 25 -13.00 -7.10 7.45
CA GLN A 25 -11.71 -7.65 7.85
C GLN A 25 -11.60 -7.62 9.37
N SER A 26 -10.68 -8.42 9.92
CA SER A 26 -10.41 -8.40 11.35
C SER A 26 -9.82 -7.04 11.77
N THR A 27 -9.96 -6.70 13.05
CA THR A 27 -9.33 -5.52 13.63
C THR A 27 -7.80 -5.57 13.51
N GLU A 28 -7.23 -6.76 13.63
CA GLU A 28 -5.80 -7.02 13.42
C GLU A 28 -5.39 -6.73 11.97
N THR A 29 -6.11 -7.25 10.98
CA THR A 29 -5.82 -6.97 9.56
C THR A 29 -5.95 -5.50 9.23
N ALA A 30 -6.94 -4.81 9.79
CA ALA A 30 -7.06 -3.36 9.64
C ALA A 30 -5.87 -2.60 10.24
N ALA A 31 -5.33 -3.06 11.37
CA ALA A 31 -4.15 -2.46 12.01
C ALA A 31 -2.88 -2.74 11.18
N ASN A 32 -2.67 -3.99 10.76
CA ASN A 32 -1.52 -4.42 9.96
C ASN A 32 -1.46 -3.65 8.63
N VAL A 33 -2.59 -3.52 7.92
CA VAL A 33 -2.63 -2.75 6.65
C VAL A 33 -2.29 -1.27 6.88
N LYS A 34 -2.76 -0.65 7.97
CA LYS A 34 -2.40 0.74 8.31
C LYS A 34 -0.91 0.87 8.60
N GLU A 35 -0.33 -0.05 9.36
CA GLU A 35 1.09 -0.07 9.68
C GLU A 35 1.95 -0.25 8.42
N LEU A 36 1.58 -1.19 7.53
CA LEU A 36 2.28 -1.39 6.26
C LEU A 36 2.28 -0.13 5.40
N VAL A 37 1.12 0.54 5.27
CA VAL A 37 1.01 1.79 4.50
C VAL A 37 1.84 2.90 5.15
N GLN A 38 1.83 3.02 6.48
CA GLN A 38 2.61 4.03 7.18
C GLN A 38 4.11 3.79 7.02
N ASN A 39 4.59 2.56 7.17
CA ASN A 39 6.00 2.22 7.01
C ASN A 39 6.50 2.47 5.59
N LEU A 40 5.66 2.23 4.57
CA LEU A 40 5.99 2.59 3.18
C LEU A 40 6.12 4.12 3.02
N LEU A 41 5.16 4.90 3.53
CA LEU A 41 5.17 6.36 3.42
C LEU A 41 6.31 7.03 4.22
N ASP A 42 6.68 6.43 5.36
CA ASP A 42 7.80 6.89 6.20
C ASP A 42 9.17 6.51 5.63
N GLY A 43 9.24 5.80 4.50
CA GLY A 43 10.49 5.28 3.94
C GLY A 43 11.17 4.21 4.79
N LYS A 44 10.43 3.58 5.72
CA LYS A 44 10.91 2.48 6.58
C LYS A 44 10.78 1.11 5.90
N MET A 45 10.11 1.06 4.75
CA MET A 45 9.80 -0.17 4.02
C MET A 45 9.82 0.08 2.51
N GLU A 46 10.55 -0.78 1.79
CA GLU A 46 10.59 -0.74 0.34
C GLU A 46 9.31 -1.30 -0.30
N ALA A 47 9.05 -0.91 -1.55
CA ALA A 47 7.84 -1.33 -2.28
C ALA A 47 7.71 -2.86 -2.39
N GLU A 48 8.81 -3.58 -2.63
CA GLU A 48 8.83 -5.04 -2.66
C GLU A 48 8.36 -5.66 -1.35
N ASP A 49 8.93 -5.25 -0.21
CA ASP A 49 8.57 -5.79 1.10
C ASP A 49 7.13 -5.43 1.47
N PHE A 50 6.71 -4.20 1.19
CA PHE A 50 5.32 -3.77 1.35
C PHE A 50 4.35 -4.68 0.60
N THR A 51 4.58 -4.90 -0.70
CA THR A 51 3.66 -5.71 -1.52
C THR A 51 3.65 -7.16 -1.08
N SER A 52 4.79 -7.77 -0.77
CA SER A 52 4.87 -9.15 -0.27
C SER A 52 4.07 -9.33 1.04
N ARG A 53 4.21 -8.42 2.00
CA ARG A 53 3.46 -8.47 3.27
C ARG A 53 1.97 -8.21 3.06
N LEU A 54 1.63 -7.23 2.22
CA LEU A 54 0.25 -6.91 1.89
C LEU A 54 -0.49 -8.10 1.27
N TYR A 55 0.16 -8.83 0.35
CA TYR A 55 -0.44 -10.02 -0.27
C TYR A 55 -0.75 -11.11 0.75
N ARG A 56 0.17 -11.33 1.70
CA ARG A 56 -0.04 -12.30 2.78
C ARG A 56 -1.15 -11.87 3.72
N GLU A 57 -1.13 -10.60 4.14
CA GLU A 57 -2.11 -10.03 5.07
C GLU A 57 -3.53 -10.09 4.51
N LEU A 58 -3.70 -9.80 3.22
CA LEU A 58 -5.01 -9.77 2.56
C LEU A 58 -5.38 -11.09 1.86
N ASN A 59 -4.54 -12.13 1.96
CA ASN A 59 -4.68 -13.38 1.22
C ASN A 59 -5.00 -13.15 -0.27
N SER A 60 -4.20 -12.30 -0.93
CA SER A 60 -4.42 -11.85 -2.31
C SER A 60 -3.27 -12.26 -3.23
N SER A 61 -3.57 -12.41 -4.52
CA SER A 61 -2.57 -12.79 -5.52
C SER A 61 -1.60 -11.64 -5.84
N PRO A 62 -0.34 -11.94 -6.20
CA PRO A 62 0.61 -10.94 -6.65
C PRO A 62 0.11 -10.17 -7.87
N GLN A 63 0.43 -8.87 -7.94
CA GLN A 63 0.10 -8.00 -9.07
C GLN A 63 1.38 -7.54 -9.76
N PRO A 64 1.61 -7.89 -11.04
CA PRO A 64 2.90 -7.70 -11.71
C PRO A 64 3.33 -6.22 -11.85
N TYR A 65 2.38 -5.29 -11.84
CA TYR A 65 2.65 -3.86 -12.02
C TYR A 65 2.62 -3.03 -10.74
N LEU A 66 2.36 -3.65 -9.58
CA LEU A 66 2.19 -2.90 -8.34
C LEU A 66 3.50 -2.33 -7.83
N VAL A 67 4.59 -3.10 -7.84
CA VAL A 67 5.92 -2.61 -7.44
C VAL A 67 6.40 -1.48 -8.37
N PRO A 68 6.39 -1.62 -9.71
CA PRO A 68 6.70 -0.51 -10.61
C PRO A 68 5.83 0.73 -10.36
N PHE A 69 4.53 0.56 -10.15
CA PHE A 69 3.61 1.67 -9.87
C PHE A 69 3.98 2.44 -8.60
N LEU A 70 4.34 1.74 -7.52
CA LEU A 70 4.73 2.35 -6.26
C LEU A 70 6.08 3.06 -6.38
N LYS A 71 7.06 2.49 -7.10
CA LYS A 71 8.39 3.08 -7.29
C LYS A 71 8.40 4.33 -8.15
N VAL A 72 7.52 4.41 -9.14
CA VAL A 72 7.40 5.57 -10.05
C VAL A 72 6.63 6.73 -9.38
N SER A 73 5.97 6.47 -8.25
CA SER A 73 5.22 7.47 -7.49
C SER A 73 6.08 8.06 -6.37
N PRO A 74 6.48 9.35 -6.42
CA PRO A 74 7.42 9.95 -5.46
C PRO A 74 6.90 10.12 -4.01
N ALA A 75 5.82 9.43 -3.62
CA ALA A 75 5.32 9.46 -2.24
C ALA A 75 6.28 8.80 -1.23
N THR A 76 7.30 8.09 -1.71
CA THR A 76 8.36 7.44 -0.91
C THR A 76 9.72 8.15 -0.97
N THR A 77 9.81 9.33 -1.61
CA THR A 77 11.09 10.04 -1.86
C THR A 77 11.08 11.51 -1.42
N LEU A 78 10.41 11.83 -0.31
CA LEU A 78 10.50 13.15 0.33
C LEU A 78 11.32 13.09 1.61
#